data_AF-A0A2V6A2L0-F1
#
_entry.id   AF-A0A2V6A2L0-F1
#
_cell.length_a   1.000
_cell.length_b   1.000
_cell.length_c   1.000
_cell.angle_alpha   90.00
_cell.angle_beta   90.00
_cell.angle_gamma   90.00
#
_symmetry.space_group_name_H-M   'P 1'
#
loop_
_entity.id
_entity.type
_entity.pdbx_description
1 polymer ?
#
loop_
_entity_poly.entity_id
_entity_poly.type
_entity_poly.pdbx_seq_one_letter_code
_entity_poly.pdbx_strand_id
1 'polypeptide(L)'
;MTTHDFIGRLREAPAKQLVFTNSDGATIHGGYHLTELKAASFDTVDCGAEKNQWNETIVQLWVPEDEENGEFMTAQKFWQSTTRSRG
;
A
#
# COMPACT_ATOMS: atom_id res chain seq x y z
N MET A 1 11.35 -0.44 5.32
CA MET A 1 11.27 -0.22 3.85
C MET A 1 10.68 1.16 3.64
N THR A 2 11.32 2.02 2.83
CA THR A 2 10.75 3.33 2.53
C THR A 2 9.69 3.24 1.43
N THR A 3 8.85 4.26 1.27
CA THR A 3 7.87 4.33 0.17
C THR A 3 8.56 4.34 -1.20
N HIS A 4 9.75 4.94 -1.28
CA HIS A 4 10.56 4.92 -2.50
C HIS A 4 10.99 3.49 -2.87
N ASP A 5 11.49 2.73 -1.90
CA ASP A 5 11.90 1.33 -2.13
C ASP A 5 10.72 0.46 -2.55
N PHE A 6 9.56 0.65 -1.89
CA PHE A 6 8.33 -0.06 -2.22
C PHE A 6 7.91 0.20 -3.68
N ILE A 7 7.86 1.47 -4.10
CA ILE A 7 7.54 1.83 -5.50
C ILE A 7 8.59 1.29 -6.47
N GLY A 8 9.87 1.29 -6.08
CA GLY A 8 10.95 0.69 -6.86
C GLY A 8 10.68 -0.79 -7.17
N ARG A 9 10.31 -1.57 -6.16
CA ARG A 9 9.95 -2.99 -6.32
C ARG A 9 8.76 -3.22 -7.23
N LEU A 10 7.74 -2.36 -7.17
CA LEU A 10 6.59 -2.45 -8.07
C LEU A 10 6.97 -2.24 -9.54
N ARG A 11 7.98 -1.41 -9.81
CA ARG A 11 8.47 -1.13 -11.17
C ARG A 11 9.26 -2.29 -11.78
N GLU A 12 9.83 -3.16 -10.96
CA GLU A 12 10.57 -4.35 -11.42
C GLU A 12 9.63 -5.43 -12.01
N ALA A 13 8.35 -5.43 -11.63
CA ALA A 13 7.38 -6.44 -12.05
C ALA A 13 6.01 -5.84 -12.43
N PRO A 14 5.95 -4.93 -13.43
CA PRO A 14 4.77 -4.10 -13.71
C PRO A 14 3.51 -4.90 -14.10
N ALA A 15 3.69 -6.06 -14.73
CA ALA A 15 2.60 -6.92 -15.17
C ALA A 15 2.05 -7.85 -14.08
N LYS A 16 2.71 -7.96 -12.91
CA LYS A 16 2.24 -8.83 -11.83
C LYS A 16 1.03 -8.21 -11.13
N GLN A 17 0.10 -9.06 -10.72
CA GLN A 17 -1.03 -8.69 -9.89
C GLN A 17 -0.59 -8.45 -8.45
N LEU A 18 -1.16 -7.43 -7.81
CA LEU A 18 -1.00 -7.16 -6.39
C LEU A 18 -2.10 -7.88 -5.61
N VAL A 19 -1.66 -8.64 -4.62
CA VAL A 19 -2.55 -9.40 -3.74
C VAL A 19 -2.28 -8.91 -2.32
N PHE A 20 -3.33 -8.51 -1.62
CA PHE A 20 -3.26 -8.07 -0.23
C PHE A 20 -3.87 -9.14 0.67
N THR A 21 -3.31 -9.30 1.86
CA THR A 21 -3.85 -10.19 2.89
C THR A 21 -4.17 -9.39 4.13
N ASN A 22 -5.27 -9.71 4.80
CA ASN A 22 -5.59 -9.13 6.11
C ASN A 22 -4.69 -9.74 7.22
N SER A 23 -4.88 -9.28 8.46
CA SER A 23 -4.14 -9.76 9.63
C SER A 23 -4.32 -11.26 9.91
N ASP A 24 -5.45 -11.82 9.48
CA ASP A 24 -5.78 -13.24 9.66
C ASP A 24 -5.21 -14.12 8.53
N GLY A 25 -4.52 -13.50 7.57
CA GLY A 25 -3.95 -14.17 6.40
C GLY A 25 -4.93 -14.42 5.26
N ALA A 26 -6.19 -13.97 5.39
CA ALA A 26 -7.16 -14.07 4.32
C ALA A 26 -6.85 -13.07 3.20
N THR A 27 -6.89 -13.56 1.95
CA THR A 27 -6.69 -12.72 0.76
C THR A 27 -7.87 -11.78 0.57
N ILE A 28 -7.58 -10.49 0.41
CA ILE A 28 -8.55 -9.50 -0.04
C ILE A 28 -8.85 -9.78 -1.52
N HIS A 29 -10.12 -9.95 -1.88
CA HIS A 29 -10.54 -10.16 -3.26
C HIS A 29 -10.15 -9.00 -4.17
N GLY A 30 -10.03 -9.25 -5.48
CA GLY A 30 -9.76 -8.20 -6.45
C GLY A 30 -10.93 -7.22 -6.60
N GLY A 31 -10.78 -6.19 -7.45
CA GLY A 31 -11.77 -5.10 -7.54
C GLY A 31 -11.60 -3.99 -6.49
N TYR A 32 -10.63 -4.11 -5.58
CA TYR A 32 -10.28 -3.01 -4.69
C TYR A 32 -9.73 -1.80 -5.46
N HIS A 33 -9.94 -0.62 -4.87
CA HIS A 33 -9.43 0.64 -5.38
C HIS A 33 -8.39 1.22 -4.42
N LEU A 34 -7.20 1.56 -4.96
CA LEU A 34 -6.23 2.36 -4.23
C LEU A 34 -6.81 3.76 -4.07
N THR A 35 -7.02 4.18 -2.82
CA THR A 35 -7.50 5.52 -2.50
C THR A 35 -6.35 6.45 -2.15
N GLU A 36 -5.41 5.99 -1.33
CA GLU A 36 -4.27 6.78 -0.88
C GLU A 36 -3.03 5.91 -0.66
N LEU A 37 -1.86 6.50 -0.91
CA LEU A 37 -0.56 5.97 -0.48
C LEU A 37 0.12 7.05 0.36
N LYS A 38 0.44 6.73 1.62
CA LYS A 38 1.03 7.67 2.58
C LYS A 38 2.46 7.25 2.90
N ALA A 39 3.37 8.22 2.85
CA ALA A 39 4.71 8.12 3.39
C ALA A 39 4.72 8.86 4.73
N ALA A 40 4.66 8.13 5.84
CA ALA A 40 4.61 8.69 7.18
C ALA A 40 5.98 8.52 7.85
N SER A 41 6.47 9.60 8.47
CA SER A 41 7.66 9.58 9.33
C SER A 41 7.19 9.77 10.77
N PHE A 42 7.57 8.85 11.64
CA PHE A 42 7.24 8.90 13.06
C PHE A 42 8.49 9.26 13.86
N ASP A 43 8.32 10.17 14.81
CA ASP A 43 9.28 10.53 15.84
C ASP A 43 8.50 10.53 17.15
N THR A 44 8.71 9.51 17.99
CA THR A 44 7.90 9.26 19.17
C THR A 44 8.76 9.06 20.41
N VAL A 45 8.14 9.29 21.56
CA VAL A 45 8.73 9.01 22.88
C VAL A 45 7.73 8.16 23.65
N ASP A 46 8.17 7.02 24.18
CA ASP A 46 7.31 6.17 25.00
C ASP A 46 7.34 6.55 26.49
N CYS A 47 6.54 5.86 27.31
CA CYS A 47 6.48 6.10 28.75
C CYS A 47 7.80 5.79 29.49
N GLY A 48 8.73 5.08 28.87
CA GLY A 48 10.08 4.81 29.36
C GLY A 48 11.11 5.88 28.97
N ALA A 49 10.67 6.97 28.31
CA ALA A 49 11.51 8.02 27.73
C ALA A 49 12.42 7.54 26.59
N GLU A 50 12.11 6.39 25.98
CA GLU A 50 12.83 5.90 24.81
C GLU A 50 12.34 6.62 23.55
N LYS A 51 13.29 7.12 22.75
CA LYS A 51 13.00 7.78 21.47
C LYS A 51 12.99 6.76 20.35
N ASN A 52 11.90 6.73 19.59
CA ASN A 52 11.73 5.83 18.46
C ASN A 52 11.49 6.62 17.18
N GLN A 53 12.20 6.25 16.12
CA GLN A 53 12.07 6.87 14.81
C GLN A 53 11.96 5.80 13.73
N TRP A 54 10.90 5.87 12.93
CA TRP A 54 10.72 4.97 11.80
C TRP A 54 9.88 5.60 10.70
N ASN A 55 9.94 4.99 9.53
CA ASN A 55 9.13 5.35 8.38
C ASN A 55 8.13 4.24 8.09
N GLU A 56 6.89 4.61 7.82
CA GLU A 56 5.84 3.70 7.37
C GLU A 56 5.35 4.06 5.97
N THR A 57 5.08 3.03 5.19
CA THR A 57 4.34 3.14 3.93
C THR A 57 2.96 2.57 4.16
N ILE A 58 1.93 3.42 4.16
CA ILE A 58 0.56 3.03 4.44
C ILE A 58 -0.22 3.04 3.12
N VAL A 59 -0.82 1.89 2.79
CA VAL A 59 -1.66 1.71 1.60
C VAL A 59 -3.12 1.69 2.05
N GLN A 60 -3.93 2.61 1.54
CA GLN A 60 -5.35 2.67 1.85
C GLN A 60 -6.18 2.18 0.66
N LEU A 61 -6.97 1.14 0.89
CA LEU A 61 -7.80 0.50 -0.11
C LEU A 61 -9.29 0.73 0.22
N TRP A 62 -10.09 0.98 -0.80
CA TRP A 62 -11.53 0.79 -0.74
C TRP A 62 -11.85 -0.58 -1.36
N VAL A 63 -12.58 -1.42 -0.63
CA VAL A 63 -12.93 -2.78 -1.05
C VAL A 63 -14.44 -2.90 -1.04
N PRO A 64 -15.09 -3.17 -2.19
CA PRO A 64 -16.53 -3.42 -2.25
C PRO A 64 -16.91 -4.71 -1.51
N GLU A 65 -18.01 -4.69 -0.75
CA GLU A 65 -18.48 -5.84 0.04
C GLU A 65 -19.02 -6.99 -0.83
N ASP A 66 -19.66 -6.68 -1.96
CA ASP A 66 -20.42 -7.64 -2.77
C ASP A 66 -19.69 -8.11 -4.05
N GLU A 67 -18.43 -7.73 -4.26
CA GLU A 67 -17.73 -7.96 -5.53
C GLU A 67 -16.61 -8.99 -5.42
N GLU A 68 -16.96 -10.27 -5.28
CA GLU A 68 -15.97 -11.35 -5.12
C GLU A 68 -15.16 -11.67 -6.40
N ASN A 69 -15.55 -11.15 -7.57
CA ASN A 69 -14.97 -11.48 -8.88
C ASN A 69 -14.19 -10.33 -9.55
N GLY A 70 -13.85 -9.28 -8.80
CA GLY A 70 -13.05 -8.19 -9.34
C GLY A 70 -11.64 -8.64 -9.73
N GLU A 71 -11.08 -8.09 -10.81
CA GLU A 71 -9.68 -8.36 -11.17
C GLU A 71 -8.71 -7.69 -10.20
N PHE A 72 -7.59 -8.36 -9.91
CA PHE A 72 -6.50 -7.76 -9.13
C PHE A 72 -5.81 -6.63 -9.89
N MET A 73 -5.49 -5.56 -9.17
CA MET A 73 -4.73 -4.44 -9.74
C MET A 73 -3.31 -4.89 -10.09
N THR A 74 -2.82 -4.52 -11.28
CA THR A 74 -1.42 -4.72 -11.63
C THR A 74 -0.51 -3.76 -10.87
N ALA A 75 0.73 -4.16 -10.61
CA ALA A 75 1.75 -3.30 -10.02
C ALA A 75 1.90 -1.99 -10.80
N GLN A 76 1.81 -2.04 -12.13
CA GLN A 76 1.81 -0.87 -12.99
C GLN A 76 0.69 0.12 -12.67
N LYS A 77 -0.56 -0.36 -12.63
CA LYS A 77 -1.73 0.48 -12.35
C LYS A 77 -1.64 1.11 -10.96
N PHE A 78 -1.09 0.37 -9.99
CA PHE A 78 -0.88 0.87 -8.63
C PHE A 78 0.07 2.07 -8.60
N TRP A 79 1.31 1.92 -9.08
CA TRP A 79 2.27 3.02 -8.95
C TRP A 79 1.90 4.21 -9.85
N GLN A 80 1.27 3.99 -11.01
CA GLN A 80 0.78 5.08 -11.86
C GLN A 80 -0.25 5.95 -11.13
N SER A 81 -1.17 5.32 -10.39
CA SER A 81 -2.18 6.02 -9.58
C SER A 81 -1.52 6.94 -8.53
N THR A 82 -0.39 6.54 -7.95
CA THR A 82 0.35 7.32 -6.95
C THR A 82 1.14 8.51 -7.51
N THR A 83 1.39 8.52 -8.83
CA THR A 83 2.16 9.59 -9.49
C THR A 83 1.29 10.70 -10.06
N ARG A 84 -0.02 10.49 -10.23
CA ARG A 84 -0.95 11.47 -10.81
C ARG A 84 -1.32 12.63 -9.87
N SER A 85 -1.03 12.51 -8.57
CA SER A 85 -1.32 13.54 -7.56
C SER A 85 -0.21 14.60 -7.41
N ARG A 86 0.89 14.50 -8.16
CA ARG A 86 1.92 15.55 -8.25
C ARG A 86 1.61 16.52 -9.38
N GLY A 87 0.53 17.29 -9.19
CA GLY A 87 0.17 18.45 -10.01
C GLY A 87 0.09 19.68 -9.12
#